data_AF-A0ABD6CMZ3-F1
#
_entry.id   AF-A0ABD6CMZ3-F1
#
_cell.length_a   1.000
_cell.length_b   1.000
_cell.length_c   1.000
_cell.angle_alpha   90.00
_cell.angle_beta   90.00
_cell.angle_gamma   90.00
#
_symmetry.space_group_name_H-M   'P 1'
#
loop_
_entity.id
_entity.type
_entity.pdbx_description
1 polymer ?
#
loop_
_entity_poly.entity_id
_entity_poly.type
_entity_poly.pdbx_seq_one_letter_code
_entity_poly.pdbx_strand_id
1 'polypeptide(L)'
;MTGGGFDRRFAIRLPDGTTESGPIADLRDADASVVPAASQLQRAIRCGGPNPPDGPAVHAPPPGRVHAHVARLASDTTVRTRPALAAVAADRGVETPHDDDLADAIRSFRALSPAPVCDADLRTARRRAAEAGAETERLRERVATVRGRVTALRDGGSADDEALTAAEASLSEATRRLSEVATERVAAAQRLALLEERARSARDRRETRLRLEDRIGNLERAVRAARIDAVADDFRDARHALAALSRDADSDVDFSGIASGLLDALTVVRIAPIRAPVVAAPEVTAAFGGPRPAFEALDSPLVIR
;
A
#
# COMPACT_ATOMS: atom_id res chain seq x y z
N MET A 1 29.88 -9.23 31.21
CA MET A 1 29.02 -8.05 30.97
C MET A 1 27.56 -8.42 31.27
N THR A 2 27.10 -8.11 32.47
CA THR A 2 25.80 -8.50 33.05
C THR A 2 24.76 -7.39 32.85
N GLY A 3 24.35 -7.14 31.60
CA GLY A 3 23.40 -6.07 31.26
C GLY A 3 22.08 -6.51 30.60
N GLY A 4 21.90 -7.79 30.24
CA GLY A 4 20.82 -8.20 29.32
C GLY A 4 19.48 -8.65 29.92
N GLY A 5 19.38 -8.84 31.25
CA GLY A 5 18.24 -9.55 31.85
C GLY A 5 16.96 -8.75 32.07
N PHE A 6 17.03 -7.42 32.06
CA PHE A 6 15.87 -6.56 32.34
C PHE A 6 15.02 -6.23 31.10
N ASP A 7 15.62 -6.26 29.90
CA ASP A 7 14.98 -5.86 28.64
C ASP A 7 14.07 -6.97 28.03
N ARG A 8 13.97 -8.11 28.72
CA ARG A 8 13.21 -9.30 28.28
C ARG A 8 12.19 -9.80 29.31
N ARG A 9 11.88 -8.97 30.30
CA ARG A 9 10.85 -9.27 31.28
C ARG A 9 9.51 -8.75 30.79
N PHE A 10 8.46 -9.53 31.06
CA PHE A 10 7.09 -9.11 30.90
C PHE A 10 6.31 -9.46 32.17
N ALA A 11 5.09 -8.93 32.27
CA ALA A 11 4.13 -9.35 33.28
C ALA A 11 2.81 -9.70 32.60
N ILE A 12 2.18 -10.79 33.02
CA ILE A 12 0.83 -11.17 32.63
C ILE A 12 -0.04 -11.05 33.86
N ARG A 13 -1.08 -10.24 33.76
CA ARG A 13 -2.18 -10.25 34.72
C ARG A 13 -3.27 -11.19 34.20
N LEU A 14 -3.56 -12.23 34.97
CA LEU A 14 -4.61 -13.20 34.68
C LEU A 14 -6.00 -12.67 35.11
N PRO A 15 -7.11 -13.26 34.62
CA PRO A 15 -8.46 -12.80 34.93
C PRO A 15 -8.83 -12.83 36.42
N ASP A 16 -8.23 -13.73 37.20
CA ASP A 16 -8.40 -13.83 38.66
C ASP A 16 -7.61 -12.77 39.45
N GLY A 17 -6.85 -11.92 38.75
CA GLY A 17 -6.00 -10.89 39.33
C GLY A 17 -4.59 -11.35 39.71
N THR A 18 -4.27 -12.64 39.59
CA THR A 18 -2.90 -13.12 39.76
C THR A 18 -2.00 -12.55 38.68
N THR A 19 -0.71 -12.37 39.01
CA THR A 19 0.26 -11.77 38.11
C THR A 19 1.50 -12.65 38.03
N GLU A 20 1.77 -13.16 36.83
CA GLU A 20 2.99 -13.87 36.50
C GLU A 20 3.99 -12.89 35.89
N SER A 21 5.22 -12.85 36.41
CA SER A 21 6.25 -11.95 35.88
C SER A 21 7.60 -12.62 35.77
N GLY A 22 8.27 -12.37 34.65
CA GLY A 22 9.58 -12.93 34.37
C GLY A 22 9.90 -12.93 32.89
N PRO A 23 11.02 -13.56 32.51
CA PRO A 23 11.33 -13.87 31.11
C PRO A 23 10.57 -15.11 30.60
N ILE A 24 10.03 -15.92 31.52
CA ILE A 24 9.24 -17.12 31.24
C ILE A 24 8.04 -17.07 32.17
N ALA A 25 6.84 -17.26 31.63
CA ALA A 25 5.61 -17.49 32.39
C ALA A 25 5.10 -18.89 32.05
N ASP A 26 5.10 -19.79 33.03
CA ASP A 26 4.65 -21.17 32.85
C ASP A 26 3.23 -21.32 33.41
N LEU A 27 2.24 -21.43 32.53
CA LEU A 27 0.82 -21.46 32.90
C LEU A 27 0.26 -22.89 32.91
N ARG A 28 1.11 -23.92 32.86
CA ARG A 28 0.68 -25.33 32.78
C ARG A 28 0.00 -25.82 34.06
N ASP A 29 0.46 -25.35 35.21
CA ASP A 29 0.00 -25.79 36.54
C ASP A 29 -1.11 -24.91 37.12
N ALA A 30 -1.48 -23.83 36.43
CA ALA A 30 -2.53 -22.92 36.86
C ALA A 30 -3.93 -23.48 36.57
N ASP A 31 -4.92 -23.09 37.38
CA ASP A 31 -6.30 -23.60 37.30
C ASP A 31 -6.91 -23.36 35.91
N ALA A 32 -7.39 -24.42 35.26
CA ALA A 32 -7.96 -24.37 33.91
C ALA A 32 -9.15 -23.41 33.76
N SER A 33 -9.84 -23.06 34.86
CA SER A 33 -10.92 -22.07 34.89
C SER A 33 -10.43 -20.62 34.83
N VAL A 34 -9.14 -20.39 35.14
CA VAL A 34 -8.49 -19.08 35.19
C VAL A 34 -7.51 -18.90 34.02
N VAL A 35 -6.89 -19.98 33.54
CA VAL A 35 -5.85 -19.93 32.51
C VAL A 35 -6.45 -19.57 31.15
N PRO A 36 -6.06 -18.42 30.55
CA PRO A 36 -6.53 -18.03 29.24
C PRO A 36 -6.13 -19.03 28.15
N ALA A 37 -6.94 -19.10 27.10
CA ALA A 37 -6.57 -19.86 25.91
C ALA A 37 -5.33 -19.24 25.23
N ALA A 38 -4.53 -20.07 24.55
CA ALA A 38 -3.36 -19.60 23.79
C ALA A 38 -3.70 -18.47 22.79
N SER A 39 -4.89 -18.51 22.19
CA SER A 39 -5.40 -17.47 21.29
C SER A 39 -5.71 -16.14 22.00
N GLN A 40 -6.18 -16.18 23.25
CA GLN A 40 -6.43 -14.98 24.07
C GLN A 40 -5.11 -14.33 24.47
N LEU A 41 -4.10 -15.12 24.87
CA LEU A 41 -2.75 -14.64 25.15
C LEU A 41 -2.11 -14.05 23.89
N GLN A 42 -2.18 -14.75 22.76
CA GLN A 42 -1.66 -14.27 21.48
C GLN A 42 -2.29 -12.92 21.09
N ARG A 43 -3.60 -12.77 21.28
CA ARG A 43 -4.29 -11.50 21.00
C ARG A 43 -3.81 -10.40 21.95
N ALA A 44 -3.72 -10.67 23.25
CA ALA A 44 -3.26 -9.70 24.23
C ALA A 44 -1.82 -9.23 23.96
N ILE A 45 -0.94 -10.14 23.55
CA ILE A 45 0.45 -9.84 23.15
C ILE A 45 0.49 -8.97 21.89
N ARG A 46 -0.28 -9.34 20.85
CA ARG A 46 -0.22 -8.66 19.54
C ARG A 46 -0.90 -7.29 19.53
N CYS A 47 -2.02 -7.16 20.24
CA CYS A 47 -2.86 -5.97 20.20
C CYS A 47 -2.61 -5.03 21.38
N GLY A 48 -1.97 -5.50 22.46
CA GLY A 48 -1.83 -4.73 23.69
C GLY A 48 -3.19 -4.46 24.34
N GLY A 49 -3.34 -3.29 24.96
CA GLY A 49 -4.60 -2.84 25.55
C GLY A 49 -5.44 -1.95 24.62
N PRO A 50 -6.75 -1.78 24.90
CA PRO A 50 -7.49 -2.36 26.03
C PRO A 50 -7.91 -3.82 25.80
N ASN A 51 -7.80 -4.64 26.84
CA ASN A 51 -8.27 -6.02 26.85
C ASN A 51 -9.68 -6.12 27.44
N PRO A 52 -10.46 -7.18 27.12
CA PRO A 52 -11.73 -7.43 27.81
C PRO A 52 -11.51 -7.55 29.33
N PRO A 53 -12.51 -7.19 30.16
CA PRO A 53 -12.39 -7.24 31.62
C PRO A 53 -12.04 -8.63 32.16
N ASP A 54 -12.50 -9.69 31.48
CA ASP A 54 -12.24 -11.09 31.84
C ASP A 54 -11.06 -11.70 31.03
N GLY A 55 -10.29 -10.87 30.32
CA GLY A 55 -9.18 -11.29 29.48
C GLY A 55 -7.81 -11.03 30.12
N PRO A 56 -6.76 -11.78 29.74
CA PRO A 56 -5.42 -11.51 30.25
C PRO A 56 -4.91 -10.15 29.76
N ALA A 57 -4.17 -9.46 30.61
CA ALA A 57 -3.42 -8.26 30.24
C ALA A 57 -1.92 -8.55 30.23
N VAL A 58 -1.25 -8.25 29.11
CA VAL A 58 0.18 -8.46 28.96
C VAL A 58 0.90 -7.11 28.94
N HIS A 59 1.81 -6.94 29.88
CA HIS A 59 2.70 -5.79 30.01
C HIS A 59 4.09 -6.17 29.50
N ALA A 60 4.36 -5.84 28.24
CA ALA A 60 5.62 -6.13 27.55
C ALA A 60 5.97 -4.99 26.58
N PRO A 61 7.22 -4.91 26.09
CA PRO A 61 7.55 -4.10 24.93
C PRO A 61 6.63 -4.42 23.74
N PRO A 62 6.41 -3.48 22.80
CA PRO A 62 5.53 -3.71 21.67
C PRO A 62 6.01 -4.89 20.81
N PRO A 63 5.10 -5.73 20.29
CA PRO A 63 5.46 -6.84 19.42
C PRO A 63 6.09 -6.33 18.11
N GLY A 64 7.12 -7.03 17.64
CA GLY A 64 7.76 -6.77 16.36
C GLY A 64 6.95 -7.27 15.18
N ARG A 65 7.41 -6.99 13.96
CA ARG A 65 6.80 -7.51 12.73
C ARG A 65 6.86 -9.03 12.67
N VAL A 66 7.87 -9.65 13.29
CA VAL A 66 8.04 -11.10 13.32
C VAL A 66 6.89 -11.83 14.03
N HIS A 67 6.21 -11.19 15.00
CA HIS A 67 5.07 -11.77 15.72
C HIS A 67 3.89 -12.11 14.80
N ALA A 68 3.81 -11.52 13.59
CA ALA A 68 2.84 -11.93 12.58
C ALA A 68 3.05 -13.38 12.09
N HIS A 69 4.24 -13.93 12.29
CA HIS A 69 4.65 -15.26 11.82
C HIS A 69 4.84 -16.28 12.96
N VAL A 70 5.34 -15.84 14.12
CA VAL A 70 5.79 -16.74 15.20
C VAL A 70 5.17 -16.45 16.56
N ALA A 71 4.05 -15.72 16.66
CA ALA A 71 3.44 -15.40 17.95
C ALA A 71 2.90 -16.62 18.73
N ARG A 72 2.68 -17.77 18.07
CA ARG A 72 2.37 -19.05 18.70
C ARG A 72 3.28 -20.13 18.09
N LEU A 73 3.88 -20.94 18.96
CA LEU A 73 4.69 -22.10 18.60
C LEU A 73 4.00 -23.35 19.17
N ALA A 74 3.71 -24.30 18.30
CA ALA A 74 3.17 -25.62 18.63
C ALA A 74 3.62 -26.62 17.56
N SER A 75 3.38 -27.90 17.80
CA SER A 75 3.73 -28.99 16.86
C SER A 75 3.25 -28.78 15.41
N ASP A 76 2.10 -28.10 15.23
CA ASP A 76 1.49 -27.79 13.93
C ASP A 76 1.96 -26.47 13.28
N THR A 77 2.89 -25.75 13.93
CA THR A 77 3.32 -24.43 13.47
C THR A 77 4.13 -24.55 12.19
N THR A 78 3.75 -23.75 11.19
CA THR A 78 4.47 -23.62 9.94
C THR A 78 4.64 -22.13 9.60
N VAL A 79 5.78 -21.78 9.00
CA VAL A 79 6.05 -20.40 8.60
C VAL A 79 6.40 -20.31 7.13
N ARG A 80 5.96 -19.23 6.49
CA ARG A 80 6.49 -18.84 5.18
C ARG A 80 7.82 -18.14 5.42
N THR A 81 8.93 -18.86 5.20
CA THR A 81 10.28 -18.44 5.57
C THR A 81 10.66 -17.08 4.99
N ARG A 82 10.43 -16.84 3.69
CA ARG A 82 10.79 -15.57 3.03
C ARG A 82 10.13 -14.34 3.67
N PRO A 83 8.78 -14.26 3.84
CA PRO A 83 8.15 -13.17 4.60
C PRO A 83 8.66 -13.03 6.03
N ALA A 84 8.88 -14.15 6.74
CA ALA A 84 9.37 -14.13 8.11
C ALA A 84 10.78 -13.53 8.20
N LEU A 85 11.71 -13.90 7.31
CA LEU A 85 13.05 -13.32 7.24
C LEU A 85 13.04 -11.84 6.90
N ALA A 86 12.16 -11.40 5.98
CA ALA A 86 11.99 -9.97 5.71
C ALA A 86 11.51 -9.21 6.97
N ALA A 87 10.66 -9.82 7.80
CA ALA A 87 10.23 -9.25 9.07
C ALA A 87 11.36 -9.21 10.11
N VAL A 88 12.17 -10.27 10.21
CA VAL A 88 13.38 -10.32 11.06
C VAL A 88 14.32 -9.17 10.72
N ALA A 89 14.68 -9.02 9.44
CA ALA A 89 15.56 -7.98 8.97
C ALA A 89 15.00 -6.58 9.28
N ALA A 90 13.70 -6.37 9.10
CA ALA A 90 13.04 -5.12 9.44
C ALA A 90 13.08 -4.82 10.95
N ASP A 91 12.82 -5.81 11.81
CA ASP A 91 12.87 -5.66 13.27
C ASP A 91 14.32 -5.42 13.78
N ARG A 92 15.33 -5.91 13.04
CA ARG A 92 16.76 -5.60 13.26
C ARG A 92 17.18 -4.22 12.76
N GLY A 93 16.31 -3.50 12.04
CA GLY A 93 16.65 -2.21 11.44
C GLY A 93 17.57 -2.31 10.22
N VAL A 94 17.52 -3.41 9.46
CA VAL A 94 18.29 -3.56 8.22
C VAL A 94 17.77 -2.59 7.16
N GLU A 95 18.59 -1.59 6.86
CA GLU A 95 18.43 -0.68 5.74
C GLU A 95 18.89 -1.35 4.42
N THR A 96 18.28 -0.94 3.32
CA THR A 96 18.61 -1.45 1.98
C THR A 96 19.03 -0.31 1.05
N PRO A 97 19.82 -0.60 0.00
CA PRO A 97 20.15 0.39 -1.04
C PRO A 97 18.93 0.98 -1.77
N HIS A 98 17.74 0.38 -1.60
CA HIS A 98 16.51 0.77 -2.27
C HIS A 98 15.57 1.58 -1.38
N ASP A 99 15.89 1.77 -0.10
CA ASP A 99 14.97 2.41 0.86
C ASP A 99 14.74 3.89 0.53
N ASP A 100 15.80 4.63 0.16
CA ASP A 100 15.69 6.04 -0.24
C ASP A 100 14.90 6.20 -1.55
N ASP A 101 15.22 5.38 -2.55
CA ASP A 101 14.50 5.35 -3.82
C ASP A 101 13.00 5.03 -3.65
N LEU A 102 12.69 4.09 -2.74
CA LEU A 102 11.30 3.74 -2.41
C LEU A 102 10.60 4.92 -1.72
N ALA A 103 11.26 5.56 -0.76
CA ALA A 103 10.71 6.71 -0.07
C ALA A 103 10.46 7.88 -1.04
N ASP A 104 11.39 8.14 -1.96
CA ASP A 104 11.24 9.13 -3.02
C ASP A 104 10.09 8.80 -3.97
N ALA A 105 10.01 7.57 -4.46
CA ALA A 105 8.92 7.15 -5.34
C ALA A 105 7.55 7.32 -4.67
N ILE A 106 7.42 6.95 -3.39
CA ILE A 106 6.20 7.16 -2.60
C ILE A 106 5.89 8.65 -2.45
N ARG A 107 6.89 9.50 -2.16
CA ARG A 107 6.70 10.96 -2.08
C ARG A 107 6.20 11.52 -3.41
N SER A 108 6.84 11.17 -4.53
CA SER A 108 6.42 11.60 -5.87
C SER A 108 5.01 11.12 -6.20
N PHE A 109 4.67 9.88 -5.87
CA PHE A 109 3.32 9.34 -6.10
C PHE A 109 2.25 10.07 -5.31
N ARG A 110 2.54 10.43 -4.04
CA ARG A 110 1.63 11.21 -3.18
C ARG A 110 1.47 12.66 -3.66
N ALA A 111 2.52 13.25 -4.26
CA ALA A 111 2.46 14.59 -4.82
C ALA A 111 1.59 14.68 -6.09
N LEU A 112 1.34 13.55 -6.77
CA LEU A 112 0.48 13.50 -7.95
C LEU A 112 -0.99 13.38 -7.56
N SER A 113 -1.73 14.47 -7.69
CA SER A 113 -3.19 14.45 -7.63
C SER A 113 -3.80 13.76 -8.85
N PRO A 114 -4.85 12.94 -8.67
CA PRO A 114 -5.61 12.42 -9.79
C PRO A 114 -6.25 13.58 -10.56
N ALA A 115 -5.99 13.66 -11.87
CA ALA A 115 -6.57 14.69 -12.72
C ALA A 115 -7.83 14.14 -13.39
N PRO A 116 -9.03 14.66 -13.07
CA PRO A 116 -10.25 14.23 -13.74
C PRO A 116 -10.30 14.75 -15.18
N VAL A 117 -10.77 13.92 -16.11
CA VAL A 117 -11.13 14.31 -17.48
C VAL A 117 -12.62 14.07 -17.68
N CYS A 118 -13.33 15.09 -18.15
CA CYS A 118 -14.72 14.92 -18.59
C CYS A 118 -14.76 14.69 -20.11
N ASP A 119 -14.72 13.42 -20.53
CA ASP A 119 -14.77 13.07 -21.96
C ASP A 119 -16.05 13.54 -22.66
N ALA A 120 -17.15 13.69 -21.91
CA ALA A 120 -18.40 14.25 -22.41
C ALA A 120 -18.27 15.74 -22.78
N ASP A 121 -17.56 16.52 -21.97
CA ASP A 121 -17.32 17.95 -22.24
C ASP A 121 -16.41 18.12 -23.46
N LEU A 122 -15.38 17.28 -23.58
CA LEU A 122 -14.47 17.31 -24.72
C LEU A 122 -15.22 16.98 -26.03
N ARG A 123 -16.05 15.94 -26.03
CA ARG A 123 -16.90 15.61 -27.19
C ARG A 123 -17.86 16.73 -27.54
N THR A 124 -18.47 17.37 -26.54
CA THR A 124 -19.38 18.50 -26.74
C THR A 124 -18.66 19.71 -27.33
N ALA A 125 -17.45 20.03 -26.85
CA ALA A 125 -16.65 21.12 -27.38
C ALA A 125 -16.21 20.89 -28.83
N ARG A 126 -15.83 19.65 -29.19
CA ARG A 126 -15.51 19.27 -30.57
C ARG A 126 -16.69 19.49 -31.51
N ARG A 127 -17.87 19.02 -31.10
CA ARG A 127 -19.10 19.20 -31.88
C ARG A 127 -19.42 20.68 -32.09
N ARG A 128 -19.41 21.49 -31.03
CA ARG A 128 -19.70 22.93 -31.13
C ARG A 128 -18.70 23.68 -32.02
N ALA A 129 -17.41 23.37 -31.92
CA ALA A 129 -16.40 24.00 -32.77
C ALA A 129 -16.61 23.65 -34.26
N ALA A 130 -17.02 22.41 -34.55
CA ALA A 130 -17.36 21.98 -35.90
C ALA A 130 -18.64 22.64 -36.42
N GLU A 131 -19.70 22.69 -35.61
CA GLU A 131 -20.98 23.34 -35.94
C GLU A 131 -20.80 24.84 -36.23
N ALA A 132 -20.13 25.57 -35.32
CA ALA A 132 -19.85 27.00 -35.51
C ALA A 132 -18.93 27.25 -36.71
N GLY A 133 -17.97 26.35 -36.97
CA GLY A 133 -17.13 26.38 -38.16
C GLY A 133 -17.93 26.27 -39.46
N ALA A 134 -18.79 25.25 -39.55
CA ALA A 134 -19.65 25.01 -40.71
C ALA A 134 -20.64 26.17 -40.95
N GLU A 135 -21.26 26.69 -39.89
CA GLU A 135 -22.19 27.81 -40.02
C GLU A 135 -21.49 29.11 -40.44
N THR A 136 -20.26 29.35 -39.95
CA THR A 136 -19.45 30.48 -40.41
C THR A 136 -19.20 30.42 -41.93
N GLU A 137 -18.84 29.25 -42.48
CA GLU A 137 -18.61 29.14 -43.93
C GLU A 137 -19.87 29.34 -44.75
N ARG A 138 -21.00 28.76 -44.33
CA ARG A 138 -22.31 29.01 -44.97
C ARG A 138 -22.67 30.49 -45.00
N LEU A 139 -22.43 31.21 -43.91
CA LEU A 139 -22.71 32.65 -43.84
C LEU A 139 -21.74 33.48 -44.68
N ARG A 140 -20.46 33.09 -44.80
CA ARG A 140 -19.53 33.75 -45.73
C ARG A 140 -19.96 33.58 -47.18
N GLU A 141 -20.37 32.39 -47.57
CA GLU A 141 -20.92 32.12 -48.90
C GLU A 141 -22.17 32.96 -49.15
N ARG A 142 -23.11 33.01 -48.19
CA ARG A 142 -24.31 33.86 -48.28
C ARG A 142 -23.97 35.35 -48.43
N VAL A 143 -23.03 35.86 -47.64
CA VAL A 143 -22.56 37.26 -47.75
C VAL A 143 -21.97 37.53 -49.13
N ALA A 144 -21.17 36.61 -49.68
CA ALA A 144 -20.61 36.75 -51.03
C ALA A 144 -21.71 36.80 -52.10
N THR A 145 -22.71 35.91 -52.02
CA THR A 145 -23.86 35.88 -52.93
C THR A 145 -24.67 37.17 -52.87
N VAL A 146 -25.02 37.65 -51.66
CA VAL A 146 -25.80 38.88 -51.51
C VAL A 146 -25.00 40.11 -51.96
N ARG A 147 -23.69 40.16 -51.67
CA ARG A 147 -22.81 41.22 -52.17
C ARG A 147 -22.77 41.24 -53.69
N GLY A 148 -22.66 40.08 -54.35
CA GLY A 148 -22.71 39.96 -55.80
C GLY A 148 -24.02 40.49 -56.39
N ARG A 149 -25.16 40.19 -55.75
CA ARG A 149 -26.48 40.73 -56.14
C ARG A 149 -26.56 42.26 -55.98
N VAL A 150 -26.06 42.82 -54.88
CA VAL A 150 -26.03 44.28 -54.67
C VAL A 150 -25.21 44.97 -55.76
N THR A 151 -24.03 44.42 -56.11
CA THR A 151 -23.19 44.94 -57.20
C THR A 151 -23.93 44.92 -58.53
N ALA A 152 -24.56 43.79 -58.89
CA ALA A 152 -25.31 43.68 -60.14
C ALA A 152 -26.48 44.67 -60.25
N LEU A 153 -27.19 44.93 -59.14
CA LEU A 153 -28.28 45.92 -59.09
C LEU A 153 -27.78 47.36 -59.23
N ARG A 154 -26.59 47.68 -58.70
CA ARG A 154 -25.96 49.01 -58.86
C ARG A 154 -25.47 49.26 -60.28
N ASP A 155 -24.92 48.23 -60.94
CA ASP A 155 -24.38 48.34 -62.29
C ASP A 155 -25.46 48.35 -63.38
N GLY A 156 -26.66 47.82 -63.08
CA GLY A 156 -27.76 47.63 -64.04
C GLY A 156 -28.54 48.89 -64.47
N GLY A 157 -28.28 50.06 -63.89
CA GLY A 157 -28.70 51.37 -64.41
C GLY A 157 -30.20 51.70 -64.49
N SER A 158 -31.12 50.77 -64.19
CA SER A 158 -32.58 51.01 -64.22
C SER A 158 -33.22 50.72 -62.86
N ALA A 159 -33.88 51.74 -62.33
CA ALA A 159 -34.43 51.87 -60.98
C ALA A 159 -35.44 50.79 -60.60
N ASP A 160 -34.97 49.80 -59.85
CA ASP A 160 -35.79 49.13 -58.84
C ASP A 160 -35.14 49.43 -57.48
N ASP A 161 -35.26 50.70 -57.05
CA ASP A 161 -34.67 51.23 -55.82
C ASP A 161 -35.11 50.42 -54.59
N GLU A 162 -36.33 49.90 -54.61
CA GLU A 162 -36.84 48.97 -53.59
C GLU A 162 -36.04 47.66 -53.58
N ALA A 163 -35.74 47.08 -54.75
CA ALA A 163 -34.96 45.86 -54.86
C ALA A 163 -33.50 46.05 -54.43
N LEU A 164 -32.91 47.21 -54.71
CA LEU A 164 -31.58 47.59 -54.21
C LEU A 164 -31.57 47.73 -52.69
N THR A 165 -32.52 48.49 -52.13
CA THR A 165 -32.67 48.70 -50.69
C THR A 165 -32.86 47.36 -49.96
N ALA A 166 -33.67 46.46 -50.51
CA ALA A 166 -33.87 45.12 -49.97
C ALA A 166 -32.59 44.26 -50.00
N ALA A 167 -31.79 44.37 -51.06
CA ALA A 167 -30.52 43.65 -51.17
C ALA A 167 -29.46 44.19 -50.18
N GLU A 168 -29.41 45.49 -49.95
CA GLU A 168 -28.54 46.13 -48.96
C GLU A 168 -28.94 45.76 -47.52
N ALA A 169 -30.24 45.76 -47.22
CA ALA A 169 -30.76 45.28 -45.93
C ALA A 169 -30.38 43.81 -45.68
N SER A 170 -30.52 42.95 -46.70
CA SER A 170 -30.12 41.55 -46.64
C SER A 170 -28.61 41.38 -46.43
N LEU A 171 -27.79 42.22 -47.05
CA LEU A 171 -26.33 42.22 -46.87
C LEU A 171 -25.95 42.60 -45.43
N SER A 172 -26.59 43.64 -44.88
CA SER A 172 -26.39 44.08 -43.50
C SER A 172 -26.76 42.98 -42.51
N GLU A 173 -27.91 42.32 -42.70
CA GLU A 173 -28.35 41.20 -41.86
C GLU A 173 -27.40 40.00 -41.95
N ALA A 174 -26.99 39.61 -43.16
CA ALA A 174 -26.06 38.50 -43.37
C ALA A 174 -24.69 38.78 -42.72
N THR A 175 -24.20 40.03 -42.82
CA THR A 175 -22.93 40.46 -42.20
C THR A 175 -23.02 40.48 -40.68
N ARG A 176 -24.16 40.92 -40.12
CA ARG A 176 -24.41 40.86 -38.67
C ARG A 176 -24.39 39.42 -38.16
N ARG A 177 -25.15 38.52 -38.80
CA ARG A 177 -25.17 37.09 -38.46
C ARG A 177 -23.78 36.45 -38.58
N LEU A 178 -23.04 36.78 -39.65
CA LEU A 178 -21.66 36.30 -39.81
C LEU A 178 -20.76 36.75 -38.66
N SER A 179 -20.90 37.99 -38.18
CA SER A 179 -20.10 38.52 -37.08
C SER A 179 -20.42 37.82 -35.75
N GLU A 180 -21.70 37.56 -35.48
CA GLU A 180 -22.17 36.82 -34.31
C GLU A 180 -21.62 35.38 -34.31
N VAL A 181 -21.80 34.65 -35.41
CA VAL A 181 -21.33 33.25 -35.54
C VAL A 181 -19.80 33.16 -35.58
N ALA A 182 -19.12 34.14 -36.18
CA ALA A 182 -17.65 34.19 -36.15
C ALA A 182 -17.12 34.33 -34.71
N THR A 183 -17.81 35.11 -33.87
CA THR A 183 -17.48 35.24 -32.44
C THR A 183 -17.71 33.92 -31.71
N GLU A 184 -18.83 33.24 -31.97
CA GLU A 184 -19.12 31.91 -31.41
C GLU A 184 -18.08 30.87 -31.84
N ARG A 185 -17.65 30.87 -33.12
CA ARG A 185 -16.59 29.99 -33.62
C ARG A 185 -15.29 30.18 -32.86
N VAL A 186 -14.87 31.44 -32.63
CA VAL A 186 -13.66 31.72 -31.86
C VAL A 186 -13.79 31.21 -30.42
N ALA A 187 -14.91 31.47 -29.76
CA ALA A 187 -15.17 30.99 -28.40
C ALA A 187 -15.18 29.45 -28.32
N ALA A 188 -15.83 28.78 -29.28
CA ALA A 188 -15.90 27.33 -29.36
C ALA A 188 -14.52 26.70 -29.60
N ALA A 189 -13.72 27.30 -30.49
CA ALA A 189 -12.35 26.84 -30.76
C ALA A 189 -11.43 27.01 -29.54
N GLN A 190 -11.49 28.15 -28.85
CA GLN A 190 -10.71 28.38 -27.63
C GLN A 190 -11.09 27.39 -26.52
N ARG A 191 -12.39 27.15 -26.31
CA ARG A 191 -12.87 26.17 -25.34
C ARG A 191 -12.41 24.76 -25.67
N LEU A 192 -12.44 24.38 -26.95
CA LEU A 192 -11.93 23.08 -27.40
C LEU A 192 -10.44 22.93 -27.10
N ALA A 193 -9.62 23.92 -27.47
CA ALA A 193 -8.17 23.90 -27.23
C ALA A 193 -7.83 23.74 -25.74
N LEU A 194 -8.52 24.48 -24.86
CA LEU A 194 -8.36 24.36 -23.41
C LEU A 194 -8.69 22.96 -22.90
N LEU A 195 -9.79 22.36 -23.38
CA LEU A 195 -10.20 21.02 -22.96
C LEU A 195 -9.26 19.94 -23.51
N GLU A 196 -8.73 20.10 -24.72
CA GLU A 196 -7.76 19.17 -25.29
C GLU A 196 -6.44 19.19 -24.52
N GLU A 197 -5.96 20.37 -24.14
CA GLU A 197 -4.76 20.50 -23.31
C GLU A 197 -4.97 19.88 -21.92
N ARG A 198 -6.11 20.15 -21.27
CA ARG A 198 -6.46 19.51 -20.00
C ARG A 198 -6.51 17.99 -20.12
N ALA A 199 -7.11 17.46 -21.19
CA ALA A 199 -7.19 16.03 -21.42
C ALA A 199 -5.80 15.42 -21.67
N ARG A 200 -4.92 16.09 -22.42
CA ARG A 200 -3.52 15.67 -22.63
C ARG A 200 -2.76 15.64 -21.31
N SER A 201 -2.73 16.76 -20.59
CA SER A 201 -2.11 16.89 -19.27
C SER A 201 -2.62 15.83 -18.27
N ALA A 202 -3.90 15.48 -18.31
CA ALA A 202 -4.46 14.45 -17.45
C ALA A 202 -4.04 13.03 -17.84
N ARG A 203 -3.91 12.73 -19.14
CA ARG A 203 -3.34 11.45 -19.62
C ARG A 203 -1.88 11.32 -19.19
N ASP A 204 -1.08 12.36 -19.36
CA ASP A 204 0.35 12.35 -18.99
C ASP A 204 0.53 12.15 -17.48
N ARG A 205 -0.31 12.80 -16.66
CA ARG A 205 -0.34 12.56 -15.20
C ARG A 205 -0.74 11.13 -14.85
N ARG A 206 -1.76 10.58 -15.52
CA ARG A 206 -2.19 9.19 -15.31
C ARG A 206 -1.06 8.21 -15.66
N GLU A 207 -0.39 8.41 -16.79
CA GLU A 207 0.74 7.59 -17.20
C GLU A 207 1.90 7.68 -16.21
N THR A 208 2.24 8.89 -15.78
CA THR A 208 3.29 9.11 -14.75
C THR A 208 2.94 8.40 -13.45
N ARG A 209 1.67 8.46 -13.03
CA ARG A 209 1.19 7.78 -11.82
C ARG A 209 1.31 6.25 -11.94
N LEU A 210 0.90 5.67 -13.07
CA LEU A 210 1.02 4.23 -13.32
C LEU A 210 2.50 3.78 -13.28
N ARG A 211 3.40 4.53 -13.93
CA ARG A 211 4.83 4.24 -13.89
C ARG A 211 5.40 4.29 -12.47
N LEU A 212 4.95 5.24 -11.65
CA LEU A 212 5.37 5.34 -10.24
C LEU A 212 4.82 4.19 -9.39
N GLU A 213 3.57 3.78 -9.60
CA GLU A 213 2.98 2.62 -8.92
C GLU A 213 3.77 1.33 -9.22
N ASP A 214 4.08 1.10 -10.50
CA ASP A 214 4.93 -0.04 -10.91
C ASP A 214 6.33 0.06 -10.32
N ARG A 215 6.93 1.25 -10.31
CA ARG A 215 8.25 1.49 -9.70
C ARG A 215 8.24 1.21 -8.20
N ILE A 216 7.22 1.66 -7.46
CA ILE A 216 7.04 1.37 -6.04
C ILE A 216 6.96 -0.14 -5.84
N GLY A 217 6.11 -0.84 -6.59
CA GLY A 217 5.99 -2.29 -6.49
C GLY A 217 7.28 -3.05 -6.80
N ASN A 218 8.08 -2.57 -7.76
CA ASN A 218 9.42 -3.11 -8.05
C ASN A 218 10.39 -2.87 -6.88
N LEU A 219 10.44 -1.65 -6.35
CA LEU A 219 11.32 -1.28 -5.24
C LEU A 219 10.95 -2.02 -3.95
N GLU A 220 9.67 -2.15 -3.61
CA GLU A 220 9.22 -2.95 -2.46
C GLU A 220 9.68 -4.41 -2.55
N ARG A 221 9.63 -4.99 -3.76
CA ARG A 221 10.15 -6.34 -4.02
C ARG A 221 11.66 -6.40 -3.83
N ALA A 222 12.39 -5.40 -4.31
CA ALA A 222 13.85 -5.31 -4.17
C ALA A 222 14.27 -5.13 -2.71
N VAL A 223 13.65 -4.20 -1.97
CA VAL A 223 13.85 -4.02 -0.51
C VAL A 223 13.61 -5.34 0.22
N ARG A 224 12.51 -6.03 -0.09
CA ARG A 224 12.20 -7.32 0.53
C ARG A 224 13.26 -8.38 0.22
N ALA A 225 13.73 -8.46 -1.02
CA ALA A 225 14.78 -9.40 -1.41
C ALA A 225 16.09 -9.10 -0.66
N ALA A 226 16.55 -7.85 -0.70
CA ALA A 226 17.78 -7.43 0.00
C ALA A 226 17.72 -7.70 1.51
N ARG A 227 16.57 -7.45 2.15
CA ARG A 227 16.34 -7.78 3.56
C ARG A 227 16.43 -9.27 3.85
N ILE A 228 15.86 -10.12 2.99
CA ILE A 228 15.96 -11.58 3.13
C ILE A 228 17.41 -12.02 3.01
N ASP A 229 18.11 -11.53 1.98
CA ASP A 229 19.50 -11.91 1.72
C ASP A 229 20.41 -11.52 2.89
N ALA A 230 20.18 -10.35 3.49
CA ALA A 230 20.94 -9.86 4.65
C ALA A 230 20.86 -10.74 5.91
N VAL A 231 19.83 -11.60 6.04
CA VAL A 231 19.66 -12.50 7.20
C VAL A 231 19.64 -13.98 6.81
N ALA A 232 19.87 -14.29 5.53
CA ALA A 232 19.75 -15.65 5.02
C ALA A 232 20.82 -16.59 5.60
N ASP A 233 22.04 -16.08 5.78
CA ASP A 233 23.15 -16.86 6.34
C ASP A 233 22.94 -17.10 7.84
N ASP A 234 22.60 -16.07 8.62
CA ASP A 234 22.21 -16.20 10.03
C ASP A 234 21.10 -17.23 10.24
N PHE A 235 20.09 -17.24 9.37
CA PHE A 235 19.02 -18.23 9.43
C PHE A 235 19.55 -19.64 9.16
N ARG A 236 20.41 -19.81 8.15
CA ARG A 236 20.97 -21.13 7.81
C ARG A 236 21.84 -21.67 8.94
N ASP A 237 22.65 -20.81 9.54
CA ASP A 237 23.54 -21.15 10.65
C ASP A 237 22.75 -21.47 11.92
N ALA A 238 21.77 -20.64 12.28
CA ALA A 238 20.90 -20.90 13.42
C ALA A 238 20.08 -22.18 13.25
N ARG A 239 19.57 -22.45 12.04
CA ARG A 239 18.87 -23.69 11.72
C ARG A 239 19.79 -24.90 11.90
N HIS A 240 21.02 -24.81 11.39
CA HIS A 240 22.00 -25.87 11.51
C HIS A 240 22.38 -26.12 12.96
N ALA A 241 22.57 -25.07 13.76
CA ALA A 241 22.84 -25.15 15.20
C ALA A 241 21.69 -25.82 15.96
N LEU A 242 20.44 -25.40 15.73
CA LEU A 242 19.27 -26.03 16.34
C LEU A 242 19.16 -27.52 15.97
N ALA A 243 19.35 -27.86 14.69
CA ALA A 243 19.33 -29.25 14.25
C ALA A 243 20.49 -30.08 14.82
N ALA A 244 21.61 -29.45 15.16
CA ALA A 244 22.75 -30.11 15.78
C ALA A 244 22.50 -30.44 17.26
N LEU A 245 21.72 -29.63 17.99
CA LEU A 245 21.39 -29.90 19.40
C LEU A 245 20.76 -31.29 19.56
N SER A 246 19.82 -31.69 18.70
CA SER A 246 19.19 -33.02 18.79
C SER A 246 20.06 -34.19 18.33
N ARG A 247 21.25 -33.93 17.80
CA ARG A 247 22.21 -34.98 17.44
C ARG A 247 23.24 -35.21 18.54
N ASP A 248 23.26 -34.35 19.56
CA ASP A 248 24.13 -34.50 20.71
C ASP A 248 23.53 -35.52 21.68
N ALA A 249 24.22 -36.66 21.83
CA ALA A 249 23.73 -37.81 22.57
C ALA A 249 23.62 -37.55 24.09
N ASP A 250 24.36 -36.55 24.59
CA ASP A 250 24.33 -36.14 26.00
C ASP A 250 23.32 -35.01 26.27
N SER A 251 22.57 -34.56 25.24
CA SER A 251 21.59 -33.49 25.38
C SER A 251 20.18 -34.02 25.67
N ASP A 252 19.45 -33.35 26.55
CA ASP A 252 18.02 -33.58 26.79
C ASP A 252 17.13 -33.00 25.66
N VAL A 253 17.72 -32.62 24.51
CA VAL A 253 17.03 -31.95 23.39
C VAL A 253 16.65 -32.98 22.34
N ASP A 254 15.36 -33.10 22.03
CA ASP A 254 14.86 -34.04 21.01
C ASP A 254 13.94 -33.35 19.99
N PHE A 255 14.47 -33.12 18.79
CA PHE A 255 13.73 -32.62 17.63
C PHE A 255 13.42 -33.72 16.60
N SER A 256 13.66 -35.00 16.89
CA SER A 256 13.44 -36.10 15.94
C SER A 256 11.98 -36.21 15.47
N GLY A 257 11.02 -35.81 16.30
CA GLY A 257 9.59 -35.72 15.98
C GLY A 257 9.10 -34.35 15.52
N ILE A 258 9.96 -33.34 15.41
CA ILE A 258 9.55 -31.99 15.02
C ILE A 258 9.40 -31.87 13.51
N ALA A 259 8.25 -31.37 13.06
CA ALA A 259 8.03 -31.02 11.67
C ALA A 259 9.00 -29.92 11.22
N SER A 260 9.54 -30.02 10.00
CA SER A 260 10.44 -29.02 9.43
C SER A 260 9.88 -27.59 9.52
N GLY A 261 8.56 -27.42 9.40
CA GLY A 261 7.91 -26.11 9.51
C GLY A 261 8.02 -25.47 10.90
N LEU A 262 8.01 -26.27 11.97
CA LEU A 262 8.24 -25.78 13.33
C LEU A 262 9.72 -25.46 13.53
N LEU A 263 10.64 -26.27 12.99
CA LEU A 263 12.08 -25.95 13.04
C LEU A 263 12.38 -24.61 12.34
N ASP A 264 11.77 -24.32 11.20
CA ASP A 264 11.83 -22.99 10.56
C ASP A 264 11.33 -21.89 11.50
N ALA A 265 10.21 -22.11 12.20
CA ALA A 265 9.62 -21.14 13.12
C ALA A 265 10.55 -20.87 14.33
N LEU A 266 11.10 -21.91 14.94
CA LEU A 266 12.06 -21.81 16.05
C LEU A 266 13.33 -21.08 15.60
N THR A 267 13.80 -21.35 14.39
CA THR A 267 14.95 -20.64 13.81
C THR A 267 14.64 -19.15 13.62
N VAL A 268 13.44 -18.80 13.13
CA VAL A 268 13.01 -17.40 13.00
C VAL A 268 12.99 -16.70 14.36
N VAL A 269 12.44 -17.34 15.39
CA VAL A 269 12.43 -16.81 16.76
C VAL A 269 13.85 -16.56 17.26
N ARG A 270 14.76 -17.53 17.05
CA ARG A 270 16.16 -17.48 17.49
C ARG A 270 16.92 -16.26 16.99
N ILE A 271 16.72 -15.91 15.73
CA ILE A 271 17.48 -14.84 15.05
C ILE A 271 16.80 -13.47 15.17
N ALA A 272 15.52 -13.44 15.57
CA ALA A 272 14.75 -12.21 15.69
C ALA A 272 15.04 -11.48 17.03
N PRO A 273 15.08 -10.14 17.04
CA PRO A 273 15.24 -9.37 18.28
C PRO A 273 13.91 -9.29 19.07
N ILE A 274 13.37 -10.44 19.48
CA ILE A 274 12.06 -10.56 20.13
C ILE A 274 12.13 -10.08 21.58
N ARG A 275 11.34 -9.06 21.91
CA ARG A 275 11.18 -8.53 23.28
C ARG A 275 9.79 -8.73 23.87
N ALA A 276 8.77 -8.85 23.04
CA ALA A 276 7.44 -9.26 23.47
C ALA A 276 7.36 -10.79 23.52
N PRO A 277 6.67 -11.39 24.50
CA PRO A 277 6.66 -12.84 24.66
C PRO A 277 6.05 -13.58 23.46
N VAL A 278 6.47 -14.83 23.30
CA VAL A 278 5.89 -15.79 22.36
C VAL A 278 5.16 -16.88 23.12
N VAL A 279 3.96 -17.26 22.66
CA VAL A 279 3.20 -18.36 23.27
C VAL A 279 3.76 -19.69 22.75
N ALA A 280 4.31 -20.52 23.63
CA ALA A 280 4.85 -21.82 23.28
C ALA A 280 4.00 -22.93 23.90
N ALA A 281 3.65 -23.94 23.11
CA ALA A 281 2.99 -25.12 23.61
C ALA A 281 3.96 -25.97 24.46
N PRO A 282 3.47 -26.70 25.47
CA PRO A 282 4.32 -27.49 26.37
C PRO A 282 5.28 -28.43 25.65
N GLU A 283 4.81 -29.08 24.57
CA GLU A 283 5.63 -29.99 23.76
C GLU A 283 6.83 -29.31 23.11
N VAL A 284 6.70 -28.02 22.75
CA VAL A 284 7.80 -27.25 22.17
C VAL A 284 8.88 -27.06 23.22
N THR A 285 8.51 -26.69 24.46
CA THR A 285 9.50 -26.50 25.53
C THR A 285 10.09 -27.81 26.04
N ALA A 286 9.30 -28.90 26.04
CA ALA A 286 9.77 -30.23 26.39
C ALA A 286 10.86 -30.71 25.42
N ALA A 287 10.74 -30.39 24.13
CA ALA A 287 11.74 -30.73 23.13
C ALA A 287 13.13 -30.10 23.37
N PHE A 288 13.22 -29.05 24.19
CA PHE A 288 14.50 -28.44 24.61
C PHE A 288 15.01 -28.97 25.96
N GLY A 289 14.32 -29.91 26.62
CA GLY A 289 14.62 -30.30 28.00
C GLY A 289 13.97 -29.38 29.05
N GLY A 290 13.03 -28.52 28.64
CA GLY A 290 12.17 -27.74 29.54
C GLY A 290 12.10 -26.23 29.26
N PRO A 291 11.34 -25.48 30.09
CA PRO A 291 11.10 -24.05 29.92
C PRO A 291 12.38 -23.20 29.83
N ARG A 292 13.34 -23.47 30.71
CA ARG A 292 14.56 -22.67 30.86
C ARG A 292 15.54 -22.91 29.70
N PRO A 293 15.88 -24.16 29.34
CA PRO A 293 16.62 -24.44 28.11
C PRO A 293 15.97 -23.86 26.86
N ALA A 294 14.64 -23.93 26.73
CA ALA A 294 13.93 -23.34 25.58
C ALA A 294 14.12 -21.82 25.50
N PHE A 295 14.03 -21.10 26.62
CA PHE A 295 14.30 -19.67 26.68
C PHE A 295 15.74 -19.31 26.30
N GLU A 296 16.71 -20.07 26.79
CA GLU A 296 18.14 -19.83 26.49
C GLU A 296 18.48 -20.16 25.05
N ALA A 297 17.91 -21.25 24.53
CA ALA A 297 18.08 -21.65 23.15
C ALA A 297 17.43 -20.65 22.20
N LEU A 298 16.18 -20.22 22.44
CA LEU A 298 15.45 -19.31 21.55
C LEU A 298 15.78 -17.83 21.77
N ASP A 299 16.41 -17.50 22.90
CA ASP A 299 16.82 -16.15 23.27
C ASP A 299 15.64 -15.14 23.32
N SER A 300 14.41 -15.64 23.55
CA SER A 300 13.15 -14.88 23.48
C SER A 300 12.26 -15.13 24.71
N PRO A 301 11.52 -14.14 25.23
CA PRO A 301 10.59 -14.37 26.34
C PRO A 301 9.47 -15.34 25.96
N LEU A 302 9.09 -16.23 26.88
CA LEU A 302 8.15 -17.33 26.61
C LEU A 302 6.95 -17.33 27.55
N VAL A 303 5.78 -17.66 26.99
CA VAL A 303 4.56 -17.98 27.75
C VAL A 303 4.16 -19.39 27.39
N ILE A 304 4.16 -20.31 28.37
CA ILE A 304 3.91 -21.72 28.12
C ILE A 304 2.43 -22.02 28.34
N ARG A 305 1.73 -22.46 27.29
CA ARG A 305 0.29 -22.72 27.33
C ARG A 305 -0.21 -23.74 26.32
#